data_AF-A0A1R1WZT9-F1
#
_entry.id   AF-A0A1R1WZT9-F1
#
_cell.length_a   1.000
_cell.length_b   1.000
_cell.length_c   1.000
_cell.angle_alpha   90.00
_cell.angle_beta   90.00
_cell.angle_gamma   90.00
#
_symmetry.space_group_name_H-M   'P 1'
#
loop_
_entity.id
_entity.type
_entity.pdbx_description
1 polymer ?
#
loop_
_entity_poly.entity_id
_entity_poly.type
_entity_poly.pdbx_seq_one_letter_code
_entity_poly.pdbx_strand_id
1 'polypeptide(L)'
;MKLITNQLIFNDSKKLWNFIKSYTRKSFQNIADGPVNDKNKNLIIDKPNKIKIWANHFGKLDLDTTGNSRSSDKWENLIPIDCDYYPECDYSIMWNDITQVLADTSNKKAPGADGVPSEV
;
A
#
# COMPACT_ATOMS: atom_id res chain seq x y z
N MET A 1 -26.40 -10.38 22.40
CA MET A 1 -26.48 -9.13 23.19
C MET A 1 -26.02 -9.25 24.65
N LYS A 2 -26.29 -10.34 25.38
CA LYS A 2 -25.89 -10.49 26.81
C LYS A 2 -24.37 -10.33 27.10
N LEU A 3 -23.50 -10.66 26.15
CA LEU A 3 -22.04 -10.59 26.33
C LEU A 3 -21.53 -9.15 26.46
N ILE A 4 -22.09 -8.21 25.68
CA ILE A 4 -21.66 -6.80 25.63
C ILE A 4 -22.09 -6.09 26.93
N THR A 5 -23.31 -6.37 27.39
CA THR A 5 -23.85 -5.82 28.63
C THR A 5 -23.02 -6.23 29.84
N ASN A 6 -22.61 -7.50 29.90
CA ASN A 6 -21.72 -7.98 30.95
C ASN A 6 -20.33 -7.30 30.88
N GLN A 7 -19.74 -7.14 29.70
CA GLN A 7 -18.43 -6.47 29.55
C GLN A 7 -18.45 -5.00 29.97
N LEU A 8 -19.56 -4.30 29.73
CA LEU A 8 -19.80 -2.93 30.21
C LEU A 8 -19.96 -2.89 31.75
N ILE A 9 -20.72 -3.84 32.32
CA ILE A 9 -20.97 -3.91 33.76
C ILE A 9 -19.69 -4.25 34.55
N PHE A 10 -18.83 -5.12 34.01
CA PHE A 10 -17.59 -5.55 34.68
C PHE A 10 -16.38 -4.64 34.40
N ASN A 11 -16.57 -3.53 33.67
CA ASN A 11 -15.52 -2.57 33.31
C ASN A 11 -14.25 -3.21 32.69
N ASP A 12 -14.43 -4.31 31.95
CA ASP A 12 -13.33 -4.97 31.22
C ASP A 12 -13.08 -4.21 29.91
N SER A 13 -12.49 -3.02 30.04
CA SER A 13 -12.23 -2.10 28.95
C SER A 13 -11.39 -2.71 27.84
N LYS A 14 -10.51 -3.67 28.17
CA LYS A 14 -9.69 -4.40 27.20
C LYS A 14 -10.53 -5.36 26.35
N LYS A 15 -11.42 -6.15 26.95
CA LYS A 15 -12.34 -7.01 26.18
C LYS A 15 -13.35 -6.21 25.37
N LEU A 16 -13.91 -5.16 25.95
CA LEU A 16 -14.83 -4.27 25.25
C LEU A 16 -14.14 -3.60 24.06
N TRP A 17 -12.90 -3.12 24.22
CA TRP A 17 -12.10 -2.57 23.14
C TRP A 17 -11.79 -3.60 22.05
N ASN A 18 -11.42 -4.83 22.41
CA ASN A 18 -11.20 -5.91 21.44
C ASN A 18 -12.47 -6.27 20.66
N PHE A 19 -13.62 -6.27 21.34
CA PHE A 19 -14.93 -6.50 20.73
C PHE A 19 -15.29 -5.36 19.77
N ILE A 20 -15.23 -4.10 20.21
CA ILE A 20 -15.48 -2.95 19.33
C ILE A 20 -14.52 -3.01 18.14
N LYS A 21 -13.23 -3.25 18.37
CA LYS A 21 -12.20 -3.39 17.34
C LYS A 21 -12.51 -4.52 16.36
N SER A 22 -13.09 -5.65 16.75
CA SER A 22 -13.45 -6.71 15.78
C SER A 22 -14.59 -6.32 14.85
N TYR A 23 -15.50 -5.44 15.29
CA TYR A 23 -16.63 -4.95 14.49
C TYR A 23 -16.31 -3.66 13.72
N THR A 24 -15.46 -2.78 14.28
CA THR A 24 -15.08 -1.48 13.67
C THR A 24 -13.81 -1.57 12.84
N ARG A 25 -13.01 -2.62 13.01
CA ARG A 25 -12.07 -3.05 11.98
C ARG A 25 -12.91 -3.59 10.83
N LYS A 26 -13.48 -2.64 10.04
CA LYS A 26 -13.26 -2.66 8.60
C LYS A 26 -11.89 -3.29 8.46
N SER A 27 -11.85 -4.52 7.95
CA SER A 27 -10.60 -5.03 7.44
C SER A 27 -10.00 -3.85 6.71
N PHE A 28 -8.82 -3.39 7.13
CA PHE A 28 -7.91 -2.84 6.14
C PHE A 28 -8.06 -3.81 4.99
N GLN A 29 -8.57 -3.34 3.86
CA GLN A 29 -8.70 -4.13 2.67
C GLN A 29 -7.25 -4.49 2.29
N ASN A 30 -6.66 -5.44 3.02
CA ASN A 30 -5.62 -6.32 2.59
C ASN A 30 -6.27 -7.24 1.56
N ILE A 31 -6.73 -6.63 0.47
CA ILE A 31 -7.00 -7.32 -0.78
C ILE A 31 -6.02 -6.71 -1.79
N ALA A 32 -4.73 -6.67 -1.42
CA ALA A 32 -3.68 -6.57 -2.42
C ALA A 32 -3.58 -7.88 -3.23
N ASP A 33 -4.19 -8.98 -2.76
CA ASP A 33 -4.15 -10.30 -3.39
C ASP A 33 -5.45 -10.62 -4.17
N GLY A 34 -5.85 -9.69 -5.05
CA GLY A 34 -6.98 -9.88 -5.96
C GLY A 34 -6.79 -11.05 -6.96
N PRO A 35 -7.85 -11.41 -7.70
CA PRO A 35 -7.75 -12.40 -8.77
C PRO A 35 -6.85 -11.89 -9.92
N VAL A 36 -6.13 -12.80 -10.56
CA VAL A 36 -5.22 -12.50 -11.69
C VAL A 36 -5.65 -13.28 -12.93
N ASN A 37 -5.55 -12.69 -14.10
CA ASN A 37 -5.82 -13.39 -15.35
C ASN A 37 -4.58 -14.14 -15.85
N ASP A 38 -4.76 -15.38 -16.31
CA ASP A 38 -3.72 -16.09 -17.06
C ASP A 38 -3.65 -15.60 -18.52
N LYS A 39 -2.71 -16.16 -19.29
CA LYS A 39 -2.52 -15.86 -20.73
C LYS A 39 -3.76 -16.16 -21.59
N ASN A 40 -4.65 -17.01 -21.13
CA ASN A 40 -5.89 -17.40 -21.81
C ASN A 40 -7.10 -16.59 -21.29
N LYS A 41 -6.87 -15.56 -20.45
CA LYS A 41 -7.90 -14.76 -19.77
C LYS A 41 -8.77 -15.57 -18.79
N ASN A 42 -8.27 -16.69 -18.28
CA ASN A 42 -8.90 -17.39 -17.18
C ASN A 42 -8.57 -16.69 -15.86
N LEU A 43 -9.58 -16.57 -15.01
CA LEU A 43 -9.46 -15.92 -13.71
C LEU A 43 -8.87 -16.89 -12.67
N ILE A 44 -7.70 -16.55 -12.13
CA ILE A 44 -6.94 -17.35 -11.17
C ILE A 44 -7.00 -16.68 -9.80
N ILE A 45 -7.52 -17.42 -8.82
CA ILE A 45 -7.65 -16.97 -7.44
C ILE A 45 -6.60 -17.58 -6.52
N ASP A 46 -6.03 -18.74 -6.87
CA ASP A 46 -5.15 -19.49 -6.00
C ASP A 46 -3.75 -18.85 -5.93
N LYS A 47 -3.23 -18.71 -4.70
CA LYS A 47 -1.96 -18.06 -4.43
C LYS A 47 -0.75 -18.68 -5.17
N PRO A 48 -0.56 -20.01 -5.21
CA PRO A 48 0.62 -20.58 -5.87
C PRO A 48 0.60 -20.36 -7.39
N ASN A 49 -0.54 -20.44 -8.06
CA ASN A 49 -0.61 -20.15 -9.50
C ASN A 49 -0.50 -18.65 -9.78
N LYS A 50 -1.04 -17.78 -8.91
CA LYS A 50 -0.80 -16.33 -9.02
C LYS A 50 0.69 -15.99 -9.00
N ILE A 51 1.46 -16.59 -8.09
CA ILE A 51 2.93 -16.39 -8.03
C ILE A 51 3.60 -16.86 -9.33
N LYS A 52 3.18 -18.01 -9.90
CA LYS A 52 3.72 -18.49 -11.18
C LYS A 52 3.42 -17.56 -12.34
N ILE A 53 2.21 -16.99 -12.38
CA ILE A 53 1.81 -16.03 -13.42
C ILE A 53 2.65 -14.76 -13.32
N TRP A 54 2.81 -14.21 -12.12
CA TRP A 54 3.66 -13.05 -11.90
C TRP A 54 5.12 -13.32 -12.23
N ALA A 55 5.68 -14.46 -11.81
CA ALA A 55 7.04 -14.85 -12.14
C ALA A 55 7.27 -14.96 -13.65
N ASN A 56 6.29 -15.52 -14.40
CA ASN A 56 6.36 -15.57 -15.86
C ASN A 56 6.30 -14.18 -16.49
N HIS A 57 5.40 -13.32 -15.99
CA HIS A 57 5.24 -11.96 -16.48
C HIS A 57 6.53 -11.14 -16.32
N PHE A 58 7.10 -11.10 -15.11
CA PHE A 58 8.34 -10.37 -14.85
C PHE A 58 9.55 -10.99 -15.55
N GLY A 59 9.62 -12.32 -15.65
CA GLY A 59 10.68 -12.99 -16.43
C GLY A 59 10.66 -12.60 -17.92
N LYS A 60 9.48 -12.38 -18.51
CA LYS A 60 9.38 -11.88 -19.89
C LYS A 60 9.80 -10.42 -20.02
N LEU A 61 9.50 -9.58 -19.03
CA LEU A 61 9.94 -8.19 -19.01
C LEU A 61 11.47 -8.09 -18.92
N ASP A 62 12.11 -8.97 -18.15
CA ASP A 62 13.56 -9.00 -18.01
C ASP A 62 14.27 -9.45 -19.31
N LEU A 63 13.65 -10.36 -20.05
CA LEU A 63 14.12 -10.83 -21.36
C LEU A 63 13.78 -9.89 -22.52
N ASP A 64 13.15 -8.74 -22.26
CA ASP A 64 12.79 -7.79 -23.31
C ASP A 64 14.02 -7.07 -23.89
N THR A 65 14.45 -7.54 -25.06
CA THR A 65 15.55 -6.94 -25.83
C THR A 65 15.11 -5.78 -26.71
N THR A 66 13.81 -5.54 -26.87
CA THR A 66 13.28 -4.48 -27.73
C THR A 66 13.30 -3.10 -27.07
N GLY A 67 13.53 -3.05 -25.75
CA GLY A 67 13.50 -1.81 -24.96
C GLY A 67 12.09 -1.27 -24.70
N ASN A 68 11.06 -1.92 -25.25
CA ASN A 68 9.67 -1.51 -25.13
C ASN A 68 9.17 -1.45 -23.69
N SER A 69 9.61 -2.37 -22.84
CA SER A 69 9.23 -2.41 -21.42
C SER A 69 9.73 -1.17 -20.66
N ARG A 70 10.75 -0.49 -21.19
CA ARG A 70 11.37 0.72 -20.61
C ARG A 70 10.99 2.01 -21.36
N SER A 71 10.23 1.93 -22.45
CA SER A 71 9.86 3.08 -23.27
C SER A 71 8.64 3.79 -22.68
N SER A 72 8.84 5.02 -22.19
CA SER A 72 7.76 5.90 -21.72
C SER A 72 6.69 6.08 -22.79
N ASP A 73 7.09 6.36 -24.02
CA ASP A 73 6.20 6.68 -25.14
C ASP A 73 5.25 5.53 -25.45
N LYS A 74 5.71 4.28 -25.29
CA LYS A 74 4.87 3.09 -25.48
C LYS A 74 3.80 2.98 -24.39
N TRP A 75 4.16 3.26 -23.14
CA TRP A 75 3.25 3.17 -22.01
C TRP A 75 2.25 4.33 -21.97
N GLU A 76 2.68 5.54 -22.34
CA GLU A 76 1.84 6.74 -22.42
C GLU A 76 0.66 6.55 -23.40
N ASN A 77 0.86 5.83 -24.50
CA ASN A 77 -0.21 5.51 -25.44
C ASN A 77 -1.21 4.43 -24.93
N LEU A 78 -0.80 3.59 -23.99
CA LEU A 78 -1.58 2.45 -23.50
C LEU A 78 -2.30 2.74 -22.18
N ILE A 79 -1.74 3.63 -21.38
CA ILE A 79 -2.27 4.03 -20.09
C ILE A 79 -2.75 5.46 -20.26
N PRO A 80 -4.07 5.72 -20.28
CA PRO A 80 -4.56 7.09 -20.21
C PRO A 80 -4.00 7.70 -18.92
N ILE A 81 -3.08 8.64 -19.07
CA ILE A 81 -2.50 9.39 -17.96
C ILE A 81 -3.59 10.33 -17.47
N ASP A 82 -4.44 9.85 -16.57
CA ASP A 82 -5.43 10.65 -15.84
C ASP A 82 -4.81 11.25 -14.56
N CYS A 83 -3.48 11.43 -14.59
CA CYS A 83 -2.68 11.93 -13.49
C CYS A 83 -2.18 13.31 -13.89
N ASP A 84 -2.54 14.32 -13.09
CA ASP A 84 -1.92 15.62 -13.18
C ASP A 84 -0.41 15.46 -13.00
N TYR A 85 0.37 15.96 -13.95
CA TYR A 85 1.81 16.01 -13.83
C TYR A 85 2.17 16.98 -12.69
N TYR A 86 3.01 16.53 -11.75
CA TYR A 86 3.46 17.31 -10.60
C TYR A 86 4.84 17.93 -10.92
N PRO A 87 4.91 19.17 -11.45
CA PRO A 87 6.18 19.82 -11.76
C PRO A 87 7.08 19.97 -10.53
N GLU A 88 6.51 19.89 -9.32
CA GLU A 88 7.24 19.94 -8.06
C GLU A 88 8.23 18.79 -7.89
N CYS A 89 8.00 17.65 -8.57
CA CYS A 89 8.90 16.51 -8.55
C CYS A 89 10.20 16.73 -9.33
N ASP A 90 10.20 17.68 -10.27
CA ASP A 90 11.37 18.00 -11.08
C ASP A 90 12.24 19.10 -10.46
N TYR A 91 11.82 19.68 -9.33
CA TYR A 91 12.63 20.64 -8.60
C TYR A 91 13.80 19.93 -7.92
N SER A 92 14.98 20.56 -8.03
CA SER A 92 16.15 20.12 -7.27
C SER A 92 15.87 20.31 -5.78
N ILE A 93 16.00 19.22 -5.01
CA ILE A 93 15.83 19.27 -3.55
C ILE A 93 16.95 20.11 -2.95
N MET A 94 16.59 21.24 -2.34
CA MET A 94 17.53 22.11 -1.66
C MET A 94 17.67 21.72 -0.18
N TRP A 95 18.82 22.03 0.42
CA TRP A 95 19.03 21.82 1.85
C TRP A 95 17.96 22.50 2.71
N ASN A 96 17.52 23.70 2.30
CA ASN A 96 16.46 24.43 2.98
C ASN A 96 15.15 23.64 3.02
N ASP A 97 14.77 22.97 1.92
CA ASP A 97 13.55 22.16 1.85
C ASP A 97 13.62 21.01 2.87
N ILE A 98 14.78 20.35 2.97
CA ILE A 98 15.02 19.28 3.93
C ILE A 98 14.90 19.82 5.36
N THR A 99 15.57 20.92 5.68
CA THR A 99 15.52 21.49 7.04
C THR A 99 14.14 21.98 7.44
N GLN A 100 13.38 22.53 6.49
CA GLN A 100 12.01 23.00 6.71
C GLN A 100 11.08 21.82 6.97
N VAL A 101 11.14 20.77 6.14
CA VAL A 101 10.34 19.55 6.34
C VAL A 101 10.69 18.85 7.66
N LEU A 102 11.96 18.82 8.05
CA LEU A 102 12.36 18.29 9.36
C LEU A 102 11.82 19.13 10.52
N ALA A 103 11.83 20.45 10.41
CA ALA A 103 11.26 21.35 11.43
C ALA A 103 9.73 21.21 11.53
N ASP A 104 9.05 21.01 10.40
CA ASP A 104 7.59 20.83 10.33
C ASP A 104 7.15 19.41 10.73
N THR A 105 8.09 18.46 10.78
CA THR A 105 7.82 17.09 11.24
C THR A 105 7.41 17.15 12.71
N SER A 106 6.21 16.64 13.00
CA SER A 106 5.64 16.74 14.33
C SER A 106 6.41 15.89 15.35
N ASN A 107 7.08 16.56 16.28
CA ASN A 107 7.75 15.92 17.41
C ASN A 107 6.73 15.32 18.40
N LYS A 108 7.13 14.30 19.18
CA LYS A 108 6.31 13.64 20.22
C LYS A 108 5.12 12.84 19.69
N LYS A 109 5.17 12.40 18.43
CA LYS A 109 4.24 11.40 17.90
C LYS A 109 4.82 10.00 18.03
N ALA A 110 3.93 9.01 18.02
CA ALA A 110 4.35 7.62 18.00
C ALA A 110 5.18 7.33 16.73
N PRO A 111 6.24 6.51 16.83
CA PRO A 111 7.03 6.06 15.68
C PRO A 111 6.18 5.45 14.57
N GLY A 112 6.70 5.53 13.34
CA GLY A 112 6.11 4.88 12.17
C GLY A 112 6.17 3.36 12.24
N ALA A 113 5.81 2.70 11.14
CA ALA A 113 5.89 1.23 11.03
C ALA A 113 7.34 0.72 11.08
N ASP A 114 8.31 1.58 10.80
CA ASP A 114 9.75 1.35 10.95
C ASP A 114 10.22 1.39 12.41
N GLY A 115 9.40 1.89 13.34
CA GLY A 115 9.73 2.03 14.74
C GLY A 115 10.69 3.17 15.05
N VAL A 116 10.99 4.04 14.07
CA VAL A 116 11.90 5.17 14.25
C VAL A 116 11.15 6.36 14.87
N PRO A 117 11.55 6.83 16.06
CA PRO A 117 10.96 8.02 16.68
C PRO A 117 11.33 9.27 15.89
N SER A 118 10.46 10.29 15.94
CA SER A 118 10.73 11.58 15.26
C SER A 118 11.71 12.46 16.04
N GLU A 119 12.02 12.09 17.28
CA GLU A 119 13.04 12.73 18.10
C GLU A 119 14.45 12.38 17.62
N VAL A 120 15.31 13.40 17.53
CA VAL A 120 16.76 13.28 17.31
C VAL A 120 17.49 13.31 18.66
#